data_AF-A0A2N1R2R5-F1
#
_entry.id   AF-A0A2N1R2R5-F1
#
_cell.length_a   1.000
_cell.length_b   1.000
_cell.length_c   1.000
_cell.angle_alpha   90.00
_cell.angle_beta   90.00
_cell.angle_gamma   90.00
#
_symmetry.space_group_name_H-M   'P 1'
#
loop_
_entity.id
_entity.type
_entity.pdbx_description
1 polymer ?
#
loop_
_entity_poly.entity_id
_entity_poly.type
_entity_poly.pdbx_seq_one_letter_code
_entity_poly.pdbx_strand_id
1 'polypeptide(L)'
;NMGCTPEAWKLFIEKKIPFAPGKAANAGGVATSGLEMSQNSMRLLWSAEEVDKKLHDIMIYIHDNCVETAKAFGAEGNYVVGANIAGFKKVADAMIAQGLV
;
A
#
# COMPACT_ATOMS: atom_id res chain seq x y z
N ASN A 1 -4.42 -5.50 -9.67
CA ASN A 1 -3.77 -6.27 -10.74
C ASN A 1 -2.68 -7.16 -10.15
N MET A 2 -2.54 -8.42 -10.61
CA MET A 2 -1.65 -9.44 -10.02
C MET A 2 -0.66 -9.95 -11.07
N GLY A 3 0.60 -9.47 -11.02
CA GLY A 3 1.61 -9.73 -12.06
C GLY A 3 2.32 -11.09 -11.97
N CYS A 4 1.97 -11.91 -10.99
CA CYS A 4 2.57 -13.24 -10.80
C CYS A 4 1.47 -14.24 -10.44
N THR A 5 1.62 -15.49 -10.87
CA THR A 5 0.79 -16.58 -10.34
C THR A 5 1.11 -16.83 -8.86
N PRO A 6 0.22 -17.51 -8.11
CA PRO A 6 0.49 -17.88 -6.73
C PRO A 6 1.79 -18.66 -6.52
N GLU A 7 2.13 -19.55 -7.46
CA GLU A 7 3.32 -20.39 -7.41
C GLU A 7 4.58 -19.53 -7.60
N ALA A 8 4.54 -18.57 -8.52
CA ALA A 8 5.69 -17.73 -8.83
C ALA A 8 6.10 -16.85 -7.64
N TRP A 9 5.16 -16.14 -7.00
CA TRP A 9 5.54 -15.29 -5.88
C TRP A 9 5.93 -16.09 -4.63
N LYS A 10 5.33 -17.26 -4.40
CA LYS A 10 5.76 -18.16 -3.31
C LYS A 10 7.21 -18.63 -3.52
N LEU A 11 7.59 -18.94 -4.76
CA LEU A 11 8.96 -19.30 -5.09
C LEU A 11 9.94 -18.15 -4.79
N PHE A 12 9.58 -16.90 -5.08
CA PHE A 12 10.43 -15.75 -4.73
C PHE A 12 10.67 -15.67 -3.22
N ILE A 13 9.63 -15.85 -2.40
CA ILE A 13 9.75 -15.86 -0.94
C ILE A 13 10.63 -17.03 -0.47
N GLU A 14 10.42 -18.25 -0.98
CA GLU A 14 11.24 -19.42 -0.65
C GLU A 14 12.72 -19.19 -0.97
N LYS A 15 13.01 -18.60 -2.14
CA LYS A 15 14.37 -18.30 -2.60
C LYS A 15 14.94 -17.02 -2.00
N LYS A 16 14.25 -16.38 -1.05
CA LYS A 16 14.65 -15.10 -0.41
C LYS A 16 14.90 -13.98 -1.43
N ILE A 17 14.19 -14.00 -2.55
CA ILE A 17 14.19 -12.94 -3.55
C ILE A 17 13.17 -11.89 -3.09
N PRO A 18 13.55 -10.61 -2.93
CA PRO A 18 12.62 -9.55 -2.56
C PRO A 18 11.44 -9.49 -3.53
N PHE A 19 10.22 -9.48 -2.97
CA PHE A 19 8.99 -9.43 -3.75
C PHE A 19 8.00 -8.45 -3.13
N ALA A 20 7.54 -7.48 -3.92
CA ALA A 20 6.50 -6.53 -3.53
C ALA A 20 5.18 -6.87 -4.24
N PRO A 21 4.05 -7.04 -3.51
CA PRO A 21 2.78 -7.35 -4.12
C PRO A 21 2.23 -6.13 -4.87
N GLY A 22 1.48 -6.39 -5.96
CA GLY A 22 0.87 -5.34 -6.78
C GLY A 22 0.08 -4.31 -5.96
N LYS A 23 -0.74 -4.76 -5.00
CA LYS A 23 -1.54 -3.87 -4.13
C LYS A 23 -0.74 -2.79 -3.36
N ALA A 24 0.57 -2.99 -3.20
CA ALA A 24 1.48 -1.99 -2.65
C ALA A 24 2.25 -1.29 -3.77
N ALA A 25 2.93 -2.06 -4.63
CA ALA A 25 3.84 -1.51 -5.64
C ALA A 25 3.17 -0.62 -6.71
N ASN A 26 1.91 -0.90 -7.06
CA ASN A 26 1.16 -0.13 -8.06
C ASN A 26 0.08 0.79 -7.45
N ALA A 27 0.08 0.98 -6.13
CA ALA A 27 -0.88 1.83 -5.44
C ALA A 27 -0.76 3.31 -5.82
N GLY A 28 0.38 3.72 -6.41
CA GLY A 28 0.64 5.11 -6.80
C GLY A 28 -0.43 5.71 -7.72
N GLY A 29 -1.00 4.94 -8.65
CA GLY A 29 -2.07 5.44 -9.51
C GLY A 29 -3.32 5.87 -8.72
N VAL A 30 -3.77 5.02 -7.78
CA VAL A 30 -4.92 5.33 -6.92
C VAL A 30 -4.58 6.46 -5.93
N ALA A 31 -3.34 6.49 -5.42
CA ALA A 31 -2.87 7.57 -4.55
C ALA A 31 -2.95 8.92 -5.25
N THR A 32 -2.47 9.02 -6.50
CA THR A 32 -2.54 10.25 -7.30
C THR A 32 -3.99 10.65 -7.61
N SER A 33 -4.91 9.69 -7.83
CA SER A 33 -6.34 10.01 -7.92
C SER A 33 -6.89 10.62 -6.63
N GLY A 34 -6.43 10.16 -5.46
CA GLY A 34 -6.76 10.80 -4.17
C GLY A 34 -6.20 12.22 -4.04
N LEU A 35 -4.99 12.47 -4.57
CA LEU A 35 -4.40 13.80 -4.66
C LEU A 35 -5.20 14.72 -5.61
N GLU A 36 -5.68 14.20 -6.74
CA GLU A 36 -6.58 14.90 -7.67
C GLU A 36 -7.89 15.31 -6.99
N MET A 37 -8.54 14.38 -6.27
CA MET A 37 -9.75 14.69 -5.49
C MET A 37 -9.52 15.77 -4.43
N SER A 38 -8.34 15.79 -3.81
CA SER A 38 -7.95 16.81 -2.83
C SER A 38 -7.81 18.18 -3.49
N GLN A 39 -7.11 18.26 -4.62
CA GLN A 39 -6.97 19.48 -5.43
C GLN A 39 -8.33 20.04 -5.87
N ASN A 40 -9.22 19.17 -6.35
CA ASN A 40 -10.58 19.54 -6.75
C ASN A 40 -11.38 20.12 -5.57
N SER A 41 -11.27 19.52 -4.39
CA SER A 41 -11.95 20.00 -3.18
C SER A 41 -11.42 21.36 -2.71
N MET A 42 -10.11 21.61 -2.86
CA MET A 42 -9.48 22.89 -2.51
C MET A 42 -9.60 23.96 -3.60
N ARG A 43 -9.98 23.57 -4.83
CA ARG A 43 -9.98 24.43 -6.02
C ARG A 43 -8.61 25.05 -6.32
N LEU A 44 -7.55 24.27 -6.07
CA LEU A 44 -6.16 24.67 -6.28
C LEU A 44 -5.43 23.54 -7.00
N LEU A 45 -4.56 23.90 -7.93
CA LEU A 45 -3.70 22.98 -8.65
C LEU A 45 -2.29 23.04 -8.07
N TRP A 46 -1.68 21.88 -7.89
CA TRP A 46 -0.28 21.74 -7.52
C TRP A 46 0.61 21.59 -8.75
N SER A 47 1.88 21.96 -8.61
CA SER A 47 2.87 21.66 -9.64
C SER A 47 3.14 20.15 -9.74
N ALA A 48 3.76 19.72 -10.83
CA ALA A 48 4.16 18.33 -10.99
C ALA A 48 5.13 17.88 -9.89
N GLU A 49 6.05 18.75 -9.48
CA GLU A 49 7.01 18.50 -8.41
C GLU A 49 6.34 18.34 -7.04
N GLU A 50 5.30 19.14 -6.77
CA GLU A 50 4.52 19.03 -5.54
C GLU A 50 3.72 17.72 -5.49
N VAL A 51 3.12 17.30 -6.62
CA VAL A 51 2.42 16.02 -6.73
C VAL A 51 3.40 14.85 -6.57
N ASP A 52 4.56 14.91 -7.22
CA ASP A 52 5.59 13.86 -7.15
C ASP A 52 6.11 13.69 -5.72
N LYS A 53 6.41 14.81 -5.02
CA LYS A 53 6.82 14.76 -3.62
C LYS A 53 5.77 14.09 -2.73
N LYS A 54 4.50 14.45 -2.88
CA LYS A 54 3.40 13.84 -2.12
C LYS A 54 3.24 12.36 -2.45
N LEU A 55 3.34 12.00 -3.72
CA LEU A 55 3.29 10.60 -4.16
C LEU A 55 4.45 9.80 -3.56
N HIS A 56 5.66 10.36 -3.56
CA HIS A 56 6.84 9.74 -2.96
C HIS A 56 6.64 9.46 -1.48
N ASP A 57 6.16 10.45 -0.71
CA ASP A 57 5.85 10.31 0.71
C ASP A 57 4.78 9.23 0.96
N ILE A 58 3.76 9.15 0.10
CA ILE A 58 2.73 8.08 0.17
C ILE A 58 3.35 6.70 -0.09
N MET A 59 4.24 6.57 -1.06
CA MET A 59 4.88 5.30 -1.37
C MET A 59 5.84 4.84 -0.25
N ILE A 60 6.55 5.77 0.40
CA ILE A 60 7.33 5.49 1.62
C ILE A 60 6.40 4.98 2.72
N TYR A 61 5.28 5.68 2.97
CA TYR A 61 4.32 5.26 3.98
C TYR A 61 3.75 3.86 3.71
N ILE A 62 3.47 3.51 2.45
CA ILE A 62 3.02 2.17 2.07
C ILE A 62 4.12 1.13 2.35
N HIS A 63 5.37 1.44 2.01
CA HIS A 63 6.53 0.59 2.28
C HIS A 63 6.68 0.32 3.79
N ASP A 64 6.73 1.38 4.60
CA ASP A 64 6.91 1.29 6.05
C ASP A 64 5.81 0.45 6.68
N ASN A 65 4.54 0.66 6.30
CA ASN A 65 3.44 -0.16 6.79
C ASN A 65 3.59 -1.64 6.43
N CYS A 66 4.07 -1.96 5.22
CA CYS A 66 4.31 -3.34 4.83
C CYS A 66 5.40 -3.97 5.70
N VAL A 67 6.52 -3.27 5.88
CA VAL A 67 7.68 -3.78 6.64
C VAL A 67 7.33 -3.97 8.12
N GLU A 68 6.81 -2.93 8.76
CA GLU A 68 6.50 -2.94 10.19
C GLU A 68 5.37 -3.92 10.51
N THR A 69 4.34 -4.00 9.67
CA THR A 69 3.26 -4.99 9.86
C THR A 69 3.77 -6.40 9.66
N ALA A 70 4.58 -6.66 8.63
CA ALA A 70 5.14 -7.99 8.40
C ALA A 70 6.00 -8.43 9.61
N LYS A 71 6.83 -7.53 10.14
CA LYS A 71 7.64 -7.76 11.33
C LYS A 71 6.79 -8.04 12.58
N ALA A 72 5.77 -7.21 12.84
CA ALA A 72 4.89 -7.35 13.99
C ALA A 72 4.12 -8.69 14.02
N PHE A 73 3.89 -9.29 12.85
CA PHE A 73 3.21 -10.58 12.70
C PHE A 73 4.17 -11.76 12.41
N GLY A 74 5.47 -11.60 12.71
CA GLY A 74 6.45 -12.69 12.63
C GLY A 74 6.82 -13.12 11.20
N ALA A 75 6.56 -12.26 10.21
CA ALA A 75 6.82 -12.50 8.80
C ALA A 75 7.77 -11.43 8.22
N GLU A 76 8.79 -11.01 8.97
CA GLU A 76 9.72 -9.94 8.59
C GLU A 76 10.26 -10.11 7.16
N GLY A 77 10.24 -9.01 6.39
CA GLY A 77 10.63 -9.01 4.97
C GLY A 77 9.55 -9.53 3.99
N ASN A 78 8.45 -10.10 4.48
CA ASN A 78 7.36 -10.59 3.62
C ASN A 78 6.30 -9.50 3.38
N TYR A 79 6.48 -8.72 2.31
CA TYR A 79 5.56 -7.65 1.91
C TYR A 79 4.16 -8.15 1.55
N VAL A 80 4.00 -9.42 1.15
CA VAL A 80 2.67 -9.98 0.86
C VAL A 80 1.84 -10.05 2.13
N VAL A 81 2.45 -10.55 3.22
CA VAL A 81 1.83 -10.62 4.54
C VAL A 81 1.58 -9.21 5.08
N GLY A 82 2.62 -8.35 5.06
CA GLY A 82 2.53 -6.97 5.54
C GLY A 82 1.42 -6.16 4.85
N ALA A 83 1.40 -6.15 3.52
CA ALA A 83 0.41 -5.39 2.76
C ALA A 83 -1.03 -5.90 2.98
N ASN A 84 -1.21 -7.22 3.10
CA ASN A 84 -2.53 -7.80 3.35
C ASN A 84 -3.05 -7.42 4.73
N ILE A 85 -2.24 -7.62 5.77
CA ILE A 85 -2.66 -7.36 7.15
C ILE A 85 -2.87 -5.87 7.36
N ALA A 86 -1.96 -5.02 6.90
CA ALA A 86 -2.08 -3.57 7.06
C ALA A 86 -3.35 -3.02 6.40
N GLY A 87 -3.59 -3.42 5.14
CA GLY A 87 -4.78 -3.02 4.39
C GLY A 87 -6.07 -3.52 5.05
N PHE A 88 -6.11 -4.80 5.44
CA PHE A 88 -7.26 -5.40 6.11
C PHE A 88 -7.56 -4.72 7.44
N LYS A 89 -6.55 -4.58 8.32
CA LYS A 89 -6.71 -4.01 9.65
C LYS A 89 -7.28 -2.59 9.60
N LYS A 90 -6.78 -1.74 8.70
CA LYS A 90 -7.29 -0.38 8.54
C LYS A 90 -8.78 -0.34 8.21
N VAL A 91 -9.24 -1.24 7.34
CA VAL A 91 -10.67 -1.33 6.96
C VAL A 91 -11.49 -1.93 8.10
N ALA A 92 -11.02 -3.02 8.70
CA ALA A 92 -11.71 -3.69 9.81
C ALA A 92 -11.90 -2.76 11.01
N ASP A 93 -10.85 -2.01 11.39
CA ASP A 93 -10.91 -1.04 12.49
C ASP A 93 -11.95 0.06 12.19
N ALA A 94 -12.02 0.54 10.93
CA ALA A 94 -13.00 1.53 10.51
C ALA A 94 -14.44 0.97 10.50
N MET A 95 -14.64 -0.26 10.05
CA MET A 95 -15.95 -0.93 10.06
C MET A 95 -16.46 -1.12 11.49
N ILE A 96 -15.61 -1.56 12.41
CA ILE A 96 -15.95 -1.71 13.83
C ILE A 96 -16.35 -0.35 14.42
N ALA A 97 -15.61 0.71 14.12
CA ALA A 97 -15.89 2.05 14.63
C ALA A 97 -17.21 2.64 14.09
N GLN A 98 -17.62 2.29 12.87
CA GLN A 98 -18.89 2.73 12.28
C GLN A 98 -20.10 1.92 12.76
N GLY A 99 -19.88 0.75 13.38
CA GLY A 99 -20.95 -0.11 13.87
C GLY A 99 -21.68 -0.85 12.75
N LEU A 100 -22.89 -1.34 13.05
CA LEU A 100 -23.75 -1.99 12.05
C LEU A 100 -24.50 -0.92 11.25
N VAL A 101 -24.09 -0.72 10.01
CA VAL A 101 -24.66 0.25 9.04
C VAL A 101 -25.12 -0.43 7.76
#